data_AF-A0A9D6FXI7-F1
#
_entry.id   AF-A0A9D6FXI7-F1
#
_cell.length_a   1.000
_cell.length_b   1.000
_cell.length_c   1.000
_cell.angle_alpha   90.00
_cell.angle_beta   90.00
_cell.angle_gamma   90.00
#
_symmetry.space_group_name_H-M   'P 1'
#
loop_
_entity.id
_entity.type
_entity.pdbx_description
1 polymer ?
#
loop_
_entity_poly.entity_id
_entity_poly.type
_entity_poly.pdbx_seq_one_letter_code
_entity_poly.pdbx_strand_id
1 'polypeptide(L)'
;MARLLTAFLLIVGTWAAYAQQSSTIYGCVDASGRRYYTNVKSDAEGKKCTIVQREVSVVPAQPAPAPKASAPAPGAAKVPQNTQKSRDEARRRILEEELQAADKQLAAAKQKLAEQEAVREGGERNYQRVLDRLKPYKAEVERQEQNVTQLKRELSNLR
;
A
#
# COMPACT_ATOMS: atom_id res chain seq x y z
N MET A 1 20.35 -52.02 -39.37
CA MET A 1 21.27 -50.87 -39.31
C MET A 1 20.78 -49.97 -38.19
N ALA A 2 21.31 -50.14 -36.98
CA ALA A 2 22.27 -49.22 -36.35
C ALA A 2 21.62 -47.84 -36.06
N ARG A 3 21.22 -47.57 -34.80
CA ARG A 3 21.90 -46.65 -33.84
C ARG A 3 21.67 -45.17 -34.25
N LEU A 4 21.20 -44.21 -33.44
CA LEU A 4 21.62 -43.78 -32.10
C LEU A 4 20.60 -42.77 -31.50
N LEU A 5 20.32 -42.96 -30.21
CA LEU A 5 20.39 -41.99 -29.09
C LEU A 5 19.52 -40.70 -29.06
N THR A 6 18.67 -40.70 -28.03
CA THR A 6 18.46 -39.63 -27.04
C THR A 6 19.52 -38.53 -26.96
N ALA A 7 19.08 -37.27 -26.91
CA ALA A 7 19.33 -36.27 -25.86
C ALA A 7 19.42 -34.82 -26.40
N PHE A 8 19.17 -33.86 -25.50
CA PHE A 8 19.46 -32.42 -25.58
C PHE A 8 18.48 -31.58 -26.45
N LEU A 9 18.01 -30.40 -26.06
CA LEU A 9 18.11 -29.60 -24.84
C LEU A 9 17.15 -28.40 -25.00
N LEU A 10 16.46 -28.03 -23.92
CA LEU A 10 16.08 -26.66 -23.49
C LEU A 10 15.92 -25.56 -24.58
N ILE A 11 14.69 -25.09 -24.82
CA ILE A 11 14.46 -23.68 -25.13
C ILE A 11 13.61 -23.09 -24.00
N VAL A 12 14.35 -22.67 -22.96
CA VAL A 12 13.92 -21.91 -21.79
C VAL A 12 13.56 -20.49 -22.22
N GLY A 13 12.54 -19.95 -21.57
CA GLY A 13 11.92 -18.66 -21.88
C GLY A 13 12.87 -17.47 -21.86
N THR A 14 12.67 -16.60 -22.84
CA THR A 14 13.19 -15.23 -22.89
C THR A 14 12.24 -14.31 -22.11
N TRP A 15 12.34 -14.34 -20.79
CA TRP A 15 11.90 -13.20 -19.99
C TRP A 15 12.91 -12.08 -20.18
N ALA A 16 12.48 -11.01 -20.85
CA ALA A 16 13.26 -9.79 -20.98
C ALA A 16 13.63 -9.27 -19.58
N ALA A 17 14.93 -9.18 -19.31
CA ALA A 17 15.46 -8.55 -18.13
C ALA A 17 15.09 -7.06 -18.17
N TYR A 18 14.17 -6.63 -17.32
CA TYR A 18 13.99 -5.23 -17.00
C TYR A 18 15.31 -4.74 -16.37
N ALA A 19 16.00 -3.82 -17.03
CA ALA A 19 17.14 -3.12 -16.44
C ALA A 19 16.64 -2.36 -15.21
N GLN A 20 17.03 -2.83 -14.01
CA GLN A 20 16.76 -2.11 -12.77
C GLN A 20 17.64 -0.87 -12.76
N GLN A 21 17.05 0.28 -13.08
CA GLN A 21 17.74 1.56 -12.99
C GLN A 21 17.90 1.92 -11.51
N SER A 22 19.06 1.65 -10.96
CA SER A 22 19.39 1.94 -9.57
C SER A 22 19.70 3.42 -9.39
N SER A 23 18.77 4.16 -8.80
CA SER A 23 18.98 5.57 -8.47
C SER A 23 19.77 5.68 -7.16
N THR A 24 21.07 5.96 -7.23
CA THR A 24 21.87 6.33 -6.05
C THR A 24 21.38 7.67 -5.51
N ILE A 25 20.97 7.72 -4.23
CA ILE A 25 20.51 8.95 -3.58
C ILE A 25 21.65 9.59 -2.81
N TYR A 26 21.93 10.86 -3.10
CA TYR A 26 22.92 11.70 -2.44
C TYR A 26 22.23 12.64 -1.44
N GLY A 27 22.70 12.65 -0.20
CA GLY A 27 22.32 13.63 0.82
C GLY A 27 23.41 14.69 0.94
N CYS A 28 23.06 15.92 0.60
CA CYS A 28 23.96 17.07 0.56
C CYS A 28 23.61 18.09 1.65
N VAL A 29 24.58 18.89 2.04
CA VAL A 29 24.39 20.07 2.91
C VAL A 29 24.76 21.31 2.11
N ASP A 30 23.84 22.26 2.02
CA ASP A 30 24.10 23.55 1.37
C ASP A 30 24.94 24.49 2.26
N ALA A 31 25.35 25.64 1.72
CA ALA A 31 26.14 26.63 2.46
C ALA A 31 25.40 27.22 3.68
N SER A 32 24.08 27.08 3.75
CA SER A 32 23.23 27.53 4.85
C SER A 32 22.99 26.44 5.92
N GLY A 33 23.56 25.25 5.74
CA GLY A 33 23.41 24.12 6.66
C GLY A 33 22.12 23.31 6.46
N ARG A 34 21.32 23.57 5.42
CA ARG A 34 20.10 22.81 5.13
C ARG A 34 20.44 21.54 4.36
N ARG A 35 19.82 20.43 4.75
CA ARG A 35 19.99 19.13 4.11
C ARG A 35 19.02 19.01 2.93
N TYR A 36 19.52 18.58 1.78
CA TYR A 36 18.70 18.25 0.61
C TYR A 36 19.14 16.92 0.01
N TYR A 37 18.24 16.25 -0.70
CA TYR A 37 18.48 14.95 -1.33
C TYR A 37 18.32 15.07 -2.84
N THR A 38 19.27 14.49 -3.59
CA THR A 38 19.24 14.46 -5.06
C THR A 38 19.61 13.06 -5.56
N ASN A 39 18.99 12.65 -6.66
CA ASN A 39 19.31 11.44 -7.41
C ASN A 39 20.21 11.73 -8.63
N VAL A 40 20.67 12.97 -8.79
CA VAL A 40 21.49 13.43 -9.91
C VAL A 40 22.95 13.53 -9.46
N LYS A 41 23.84 12.74 -10.07
CA LYS A 41 25.26 12.68 -9.69
C LYS A 41 26.00 14.01 -9.86
N SER A 42 25.70 14.79 -10.90
CA SER A 42 26.31 16.10 -11.13
C SER A 42 26.02 17.11 -10.02
N ASP A 43 24.89 16.98 -9.34
CA ASP A 43 24.53 17.87 -8.23
C ASP A 43 25.31 17.57 -6.95
N ALA A 44 25.89 16.37 -6.87
CA ALA A 44 26.70 15.89 -5.76
C ALA A 44 28.21 16.07 -5.97
N GLU A 45 28.66 16.26 -7.22
CA GLU A 45 30.07 16.52 -7.54
C GLU A 45 30.49 17.92 -7.06
N GLY A 46 31.57 17.99 -6.27
CA GLY A 46 32.11 19.25 -5.73
C GLY A 46 31.41 19.82 -4.48
N LYS A 47 30.36 19.16 -3.97
CA LYS A 47 29.66 19.56 -2.72
C LYS A 47 29.90 18.54 -1.60
N LYS A 48 29.70 18.93 -0.34
CA LYS A 48 29.76 18.03 0.84
C LYS A 48 28.55 17.09 0.86
N CYS A 49 28.49 16.17 -0.09
CA CYS A 49 27.42 15.22 -0.28
C CYS A 49 27.86 13.81 0.13
N THR A 50 26.95 13.07 0.75
CA THR A 50 27.15 11.67 1.18
C THR A 50 26.15 10.78 0.49
N ILE A 51 26.55 9.58 0.09
CA ILE A 51 25.62 8.60 -0.48
C ILE A 51 24.78 8.06 0.68
N VAL A 52 23.47 8.28 0.61
CA VAL A 52 22.54 7.92 1.71
C VAL A 52 22.03 6.50 1.53
N GLN A 53 21.96 6.02 0.28
CA GLN A 53 21.54 4.66 -0.01
C GLN A 53 22.40 4.10 -1.16
N ARG A 54 23.31 3.18 -0.82
CA ARG A 54 23.88 2.24 -1.78
C ARG A 54 22.85 1.14 -1.98
N GLU A 55 22.73 0.67 -3.22
CA GLU A 55 21.99 -0.54 -3.59
C GLU A 55 22.20 -1.63 -2.54
N VAL A 56 21.12 -2.16 -1.98
CA VAL A 56 21.18 -3.34 -1.12
C VAL A 56 21.60 -4.50 -2.01
N SER A 57 22.91 -4.78 -2.05
CA SER A 57 23.41 -6.05 -2.54
C SER A 57 22.86 -7.12 -1.59
N VAL A 58 21.94 -7.95 -2.08
CA VAL A 58 21.44 -9.11 -1.34
C VAL A 58 22.58 -10.13 -1.29
N VAL A 59 23.48 -9.97 -0.33
CA VAL A 59 24.35 -11.06 0.09
C VAL A 59 23.44 -12.12 0.72
N PRO A 60 23.48 -13.41 0.33
CA PRO A 60 22.74 -14.45 1.03
C PRO A 60 23.07 -14.36 2.52
N ALA A 61 22.03 -14.25 3.35
CA ALA A 61 22.14 -13.93 4.76
C ALA A 61 23.17 -14.84 5.44
N GLN A 62 24.34 -14.29 5.78
CA GLN A 62 25.11 -14.88 6.86
C GLN A 62 24.24 -14.75 8.12
N PRO A 63 24.17 -15.78 8.98
CA PRO A 63 23.37 -15.72 10.18
C PRO A 63 23.79 -14.50 10.98
N ALA A 64 22.93 -13.48 10.97
CA ALA A 64 23.15 -12.27 11.72
C ALA A 64 23.26 -12.70 13.20
N PRO A 65 24.27 -12.24 13.95
CA PRO A 65 24.21 -12.39 15.40
C PRO A 65 22.88 -11.80 15.85
N ALA A 66 22.16 -12.55 16.70
CA ALA A 66 20.85 -12.17 17.20
C ALA A 66 20.83 -10.68 17.56
N PRO A 67 19.78 -9.92 17.18
CA PRO A 67 19.73 -8.50 17.47
C PRO A 67 19.92 -8.33 18.98
N LYS A 68 21.08 -7.79 19.38
CA LYS A 68 21.25 -7.31 20.75
C LYS A 68 20.20 -6.22 20.89
N ALA A 69 19.26 -6.43 21.80
CA ALA A 69 18.23 -5.45 22.11
C ALA A 69 18.91 -4.09 22.29
N SER A 70 18.66 -3.17 21.34
CA SER A 70 19.10 -1.80 21.46
C SER A 70 18.47 -1.26 22.73
N ALA A 71 19.30 -0.95 23.74
CA ALA A 71 18.81 -0.27 24.93
C ALA A 71 18.04 0.99 24.48
N PRO A 72 16.85 1.26 25.05
CA PRO A 72 16.07 2.44 24.67
C PRO A 72 16.96 3.67 24.82
N ALA A 73 17.04 4.48 23.77
CA ALA A 73 17.86 5.69 23.77
C ALA A 73 17.48 6.56 24.99
N PRO A 74 18.44 6.93 25.85
CA PRO A 74 18.15 7.76 27.02
C PRO A 74 17.76 9.15 26.51
N GLY A 75 16.47 9.48 26.56
CA GLY A 75 15.97 10.81 26.19
C GLY A 75 14.77 10.87 25.24
N ALA A 76 14.11 9.75 24.91
CA ALA A 76 12.78 9.85 24.29
C ALA A 76 11.83 10.56 25.26
N ALA A 77 11.57 11.84 25.02
CA ALA A 77 10.67 12.65 25.84
C ALA A 77 9.30 11.96 25.89
N LYS A 78 8.92 11.51 27.09
CA LYS A 78 7.65 10.83 27.31
C LYS A 78 6.54 11.84 27.04
N VAL A 79 5.73 11.59 26.01
CA VAL A 79 4.60 12.46 25.66
C VAL A 79 3.71 12.61 26.92
N PRO A 80 3.28 13.83 27.29
CA PRO A 80 2.40 14.03 28.43
C PRO A 80 1.10 13.22 28.24
N GLN A 81 0.63 12.56 29.30
CA GLN A 81 -0.55 11.71 29.24
C GLN A 81 -1.80 12.47 28.76
N ASN A 82 -1.91 13.77 29.10
CA ASN A 82 -3.01 14.62 28.64
C ASN A 82 -2.96 14.86 27.12
N THR A 83 -1.76 15.06 26.56
CA THR A 83 -1.57 15.21 25.11
C THR A 83 -1.90 13.92 24.37
N GLN A 84 -1.53 12.76 24.92
CA GLN A 84 -1.87 11.46 24.35
C GLN A 84 -3.40 11.27 24.28
N LYS A 85 -4.10 11.46 25.41
CA LYS A 85 -5.56 11.34 25.50
C LYS A 85 -6.29 12.28 24.53
N SER A 86 -5.88 13.54 24.45
CA SER A 86 -6.47 14.51 23.53
C SER A 86 -6.36 14.08 22.06
N ARG A 87 -5.23 13.48 21.67
CA ARG A 87 -5.06 12.94 20.31
C ARG A 87 -5.92 11.71 20.06
N ASP A 88 -6.02 10.82 21.05
CA ASP A 88 -6.81 9.59 20.93
C ASP A 88 -8.32 9.94 20.83
N GLU A 89 -8.78 10.94 21.59
CA GLU A 89 -10.14 11.49 21.47
C GLU A 89 -10.38 12.16 20.11
N ALA A 90 -9.44 12.96 19.61
CA ALA A 90 -9.54 13.57 18.29
C ALA A 90 -9.61 12.50 17.19
N ARG A 91 -8.76 11.46 17.28
CA ARG A 91 -8.75 10.33 16.36
C ARG A 91 -10.08 9.57 16.38
N ARG A 92 -10.63 9.32 17.58
CA ARG A 92 -11.94 8.69 17.73
C ARG A 92 -13.03 9.51 17.02
N ARG A 93 -13.08 10.83 17.25
CA ARG A 93 -14.07 11.71 16.60
C ARG A 93 -13.98 11.67 15.09
N ILE A 94 -12.77 11.75 14.53
CA ILE A 94 -12.55 11.66 13.07
C ILE A 94 -13.09 10.33 12.53
N LEU A 95 -12.75 9.21 13.17
CA LEU A 95 -13.21 7.90 12.73
C LEU A 95 -14.73 7.71 12.89
N GLU A 96 -15.36 8.33 13.90
CA GLU A 96 -16.81 8.35 14.06
C GLU A 96 -17.49 9.15 12.94
N GLU A 97 -16.95 10.31 12.56
CA GLU A 97 -17.45 11.12 11.45
C GLU A 97 -17.29 10.38 10.10
N GLU A 98 -16.14 9.76 9.88
CA GLU A 98 -15.89 8.92 8.70
C GLU A 98 -16.84 7.72 8.65
N LEU A 99 -17.10 7.08 9.79
CA LEU A 99 -18.06 5.97 9.87
C LEU A 99 -19.47 6.43 9.51
N GLN A 100 -19.91 7.58 10.02
CA GLN A 100 -21.23 8.14 9.66
C GLN A 100 -21.32 8.46 8.17
N ALA A 101 -20.25 8.98 7.56
CA ALA A 101 -20.19 9.22 6.13
C ALA A 101 -20.24 7.91 5.33
N ALA A 102 -19.49 6.89 5.76
CA ALA A 102 -19.47 5.56 5.13
C ALA A 102 -20.84 4.87 5.22
N ASP A 103 -21.53 4.95 6.35
CA ASP A 103 -22.89 4.40 6.51
C ASP A 103 -23.89 5.08 5.56
N LYS A 104 -23.79 6.40 5.36
CA LYS A 104 -24.60 7.12 4.35
C LYS A 104 -24.28 6.67 2.93
N GLN A 105 -23.00 6.48 2.60
CA GLN A 105 -22.59 5.98 1.29
C GLN A 105 -23.09 4.56 1.04
N LEU A 106 -23.03 3.70 2.05
CA LEU A 106 -23.57 2.34 2.00
C LEU A 106 -25.09 2.36 1.77
N ALA A 107 -25.83 3.19 2.50
CA ALA A 107 -27.27 3.34 2.30
C ALA A 107 -27.60 3.80 0.87
N ALA A 108 -26.88 4.79 0.35
CA ALA A 108 -27.05 5.26 -1.02
C ALA A 108 -26.70 4.18 -2.06
N ALA A 109 -25.65 3.38 -1.85
CA ALA A 109 -25.28 2.27 -2.72
C ALA A 109 -26.38 1.19 -2.76
N LYS A 110 -26.94 0.85 -1.59
CA LYS A 110 -28.05 -0.10 -1.47
C LYS A 110 -29.31 0.40 -2.17
N GLN A 111 -29.61 1.69 -2.03
CA GLN A 111 -30.73 2.31 -2.73
C GLN A 111 -30.55 2.24 -4.25
N LYS A 112 -29.37 2.60 -4.77
CA LYS A 112 -29.07 2.50 -6.21
C LYS A 112 -29.19 1.07 -6.74
N LEU A 113 -28.71 0.09 -5.97
CA LEU A 113 -28.89 -1.32 -6.33
C LEU A 113 -30.38 -1.68 -6.41
N ALA A 114 -31.17 -1.31 -5.40
CA ALA A 114 -32.61 -1.57 -5.38
C ALA A 114 -33.36 -0.90 -6.56
N GLU A 115 -32.99 0.34 -6.89
CA GLU A 115 -33.52 1.04 -8.06
C GLU A 115 -33.23 0.26 -9.35
N GLN A 116 -32.01 -0.24 -9.53
CA GLN A 116 -31.61 -1.01 -10.72
C GLN A 116 -32.21 -2.42 -10.77
N GLU A 117 -32.49 -3.02 -9.62
CA GLU A 117 -33.23 -4.27 -9.49
C GLU A 117 -34.71 -4.09 -9.84
N ALA A 118 -35.29 -2.93 -9.55
CA ALA A 118 -36.67 -2.60 -9.91
C ALA A 118 -36.87 -2.27 -11.40
N VAL A 119 -35.79 -1.94 -12.13
CA VAL A 119 -35.85 -1.69 -13.58
C VAL A 119 -36.16 -2.99 -14.33
N ARG A 120 -37.42 -3.11 -14.78
CA ARG A 120 -37.88 -4.17 -15.69
C ARG A 120 -37.77 -3.66 -17.12
N GLU A 121 -36.66 -3.99 -17.78
CA GLU A 121 -36.57 -3.80 -19.23
C GLU A 121 -37.32 -4.95 -19.89
N GLY A 122 -38.39 -4.68 -20.64
CA GLY A 122 -39.31 -5.67 -21.23
C GLY A 122 -38.71 -6.72 -22.19
N GLY A 123 -37.40 -6.96 -22.17
CA GLY A 123 -36.65 -7.99 -22.88
C GLY A 123 -35.91 -8.98 -21.98
N GLU A 124 -36.38 -9.23 -20.74
CA GLU A 124 -35.75 -10.09 -19.70
C GLU A 124 -35.60 -11.59 -20.07
N ARG A 125 -35.70 -11.98 -21.34
CA ARG A 125 -35.46 -13.37 -21.77
C ARG A 125 -34.01 -13.82 -21.55
N ASN A 126 -33.07 -12.88 -21.39
CA ASN A 126 -31.67 -13.17 -21.10
C ASN A 126 -31.29 -12.68 -19.69
N TYR A 127 -31.30 -13.61 -18.75
CA TYR A 127 -30.92 -13.39 -17.35
C TYR A 127 -29.49 -12.84 -17.18
N GLN A 128 -28.57 -13.19 -18.09
CA GLN A 128 -27.17 -12.75 -18.01
C GLN A 128 -27.02 -11.23 -18.14
N ARG A 129 -27.85 -10.58 -18.97
CA ARG A 129 -27.82 -9.11 -19.12
C ARG A 129 -28.21 -8.39 -17.83
N VAL A 130 -29.17 -8.94 -17.09
CA VAL A 130 -29.58 -8.41 -15.79
C VAL A 130 -28.44 -8.57 -14.77
N LEU A 131 -27.80 -9.74 -14.73
CA LEU A 131 -26.64 -9.96 -13.87
C LEU A 131 -25.51 -8.99 -14.17
N ASP A 132 -25.17 -8.79 -15.44
CA ASP A 132 -24.09 -7.90 -15.86
C ASP A 132 -24.40 -6.43 -15.53
N ARG A 133 -25.67 -6.01 -15.67
CA ARG A 133 -26.13 -4.68 -15.26
C ARG A 133 -26.04 -4.46 -13.75
N LEU A 134 -26.47 -5.45 -12.95
CA LEU A 134 -26.49 -5.34 -11.50
C LEU A 134 -25.10 -5.51 -10.86
N LYS A 135 -24.18 -6.20 -11.54
CA LYS A 135 -22.81 -6.47 -11.07
C LYS A 135 -22.07 -5.24 -10.52
N PRO A 136 -21.97 -4.09 -11.22
CA PRO A 136 -21.29 -2.92 -10.68
C PRO A 136 -21.95 -2.38 -9.41
N TYR A 137 -23.28 -2.42 -9.30
CA TYR A 137 -24.00 -1.95 -8.12
C TYR A 137 -23.80 -2.87 -6.91
N LYS A 138 -23.78 -4.19 -7.13
CA LYS A 138 -23.45 -5.17 -6.09
C LYS A 138 -22.01 -5.01 -5.59
N ALA A 139 -21.06 -4.83 -6.51
CA ALA A 139 -19.66 -4.58 -6.15
C ALA A 139 -19.48 -3.27 -5.37
N GLU A 140 -20.24 -2.22 -5.73
CA GLU A 140 -20.26 -0.96 -4.98
C GLU A 140 -20.75 -1.19 -3.55
N VAL A 141 -21.89 -1.88 -3.36
CA VAL A 141 -22.42 -2.18 -2.02
C VAL A 141 -21.39 -2.96 -1.20
N GLU A 142 -20.81 -4.02 -1.75
CA GLU A 142 -19.79 -4.82 -1.06
C GLU A 142 -18.59 -3.98 -0.63
N ARG A 143 -18.08 -3.10 -1.50
CA ARG A 143 -16.97 -2.21 -1.16
C ARG A 143 -17.32 -1.29 0.01
N GLN A 144 -18.54 -0.74 0.03
CA GLN A 144 -18.97 0.14 1.11
C GLN A 144 -19.20 -0.63 2.43
N GLU A 145 -19.69 -1.86 2.38
CA GLU A 145 -19.81 -2.73 3.57
C GLU A 145 -18.44 -3.06 4.18
N GLN A 146 -17.44 -3.34 3.33
CA GLN A 146 -16.07 -3.56 3.76
C GLN A 146 -15.49 -2.31 4.42
N ASN A 147 -15.72 -1.12 3.85
CA ASN A 147 -15.26 0.15 4.42
C ASN A 147 -15.85 0.39 5.82
N VAL A 148 -17.19 0.26 5.96
CA VAL A 148 -17.87 0.36 7.27
C VAL A 148 -17.30 -0.64 8.27
N THR A 149 -17.03 -1.87 7.84
CA THR A 149 -16.46 -2.92 8.70
C THR A 149 -15.03 -2.57 9.15
N GLN A 150 -14.20 -2.01 8.26
CA GLN A 150 -12.84 -1.59 8.59
C GLN A 150 -12.85 -0.44 9.59
N LEU A 151 -13.66 0.60 9.37
CA LEU A 151 -13.79 1.73 10.29
C LEU A 151 -14.28 1.30 11.68
N LYS A 152 -15.27 0.39 11.74
CA LYS A 152 -15.74 -0.19 13.02
C LYS A 152 -14.63 -0.95 13.75
N ARG A 153 -13.80 -1.70 13.03
CA ARG A 153 -12.64 -2.40 13.61
C ARG A 153 -11.60 -1.40 14.12
N GLU A 154 -11.29 -0.36 13.36
CA GLU A 154 -10.36 0.68 13.81
C GLU A 154 -10.84 1.38 15.08
N LEU A 155 -12.11 1.76 15.14
CA LEU A 155 -12.72 2.33 16.35
C LEU A 155 -12.64 1.38 17.55
N SER A 156 -12.86 0.08 17.34
CA SER A 156 -12.76 -0.92 18.41
C SER A 156 -11.33 -1.12 18.93
N ASN A 157 -10.33 -0.79 18.11
CA ASN A 157 -8.91 -0.91 18.45
C ASN A 157 -8.33 0.35 19.11
N LEU A 158 -9.09 1.46 19.16
CA LEU A 158 -8.68 2.64 19.92
C LEU A 158 -8.79 2.36 21.42
N ARG A 159 -7.65 2.39 22.11
CA ARG A 159 -7.51 2.24 23.57
C ARG A 159 -7.14 3.55 24.23
#